data_AF-A0AAD5N9G7-F1
#
_entry.id   AF-A0AAD5N9G7-F1
#
_cell.length_a   1.000
_cell.length_b   1.000
_cell.length_c   1.000
_cell.angle_alpha   90.00
_cell.angle_beta   90.00
_cell.angle_gamma   90.00
#
_symmetry.space_group_name_H-M   'P 1'
#
loop_
_entity.id
_entity.type
_entity.pdbx_description
1 polymer ?
#
loop_
_entity_poly.entity_id
_entity_poly.type
_entity_poly.pdbx_seq_one_letter_code
_entity_poly.pdbx_strand_id
1 'polypeptide(L)'
;MIYLLVVMPLVLAQKQCLLGRDSGEFCDKPGGQRFFFDLRTKKCQPFYYKGCGGNQNRFDTSDNCMAICSNTKGSTATAIEAVCKSGAYAAGATTLPEPLSCEECPKGYECEDNLCCPTKEYLCNLPYDAGRFGDQGSHRPRYFYAKSYHNCMLFTYYGRDGNANNFETYNECKAMCMS
;
A
#
# COMPACT_ATOMS: atom_id res chain seq x y z
N MET A 1 -23.96 29.34 -9.05
CA MET A 1 -23.24 29.07 -7.78
C MET A 1 -23.72 27.85 -7.01
N ILE A 2 -24.85 27.19 -7.36
CA ILE A 2 -25.29 25.95 -6.69
C ILE A 2 -24.66 24.71 -7.34
N TYR A 3 -24.44 24.70 -8.66
CA TYR A 3 -23.83 23.56 -9.37
C TYR A 3 -22.40 23.27 -8.92
N LEU A 4 -21.56 24.29 -8.68
CA LEU A 4 -20.16 24.13 -8.24
C LEU A 4 -20.03 23.51 -6.82
N LEU A 5 -21.04 23.68 -5.97
CA LEU A 5 -21.02 23.21 -4.57
C LEU A 5 -21.32 21.70 -4.42
N VAL A 6 -21.91 21.07 -5.44
CA VAL A 6 -22.32 19.65 -5.40
C VAL A 6 -21.35 18.73 -6.16
N VAL A 7 -20.50 19.27 -7.04
CA VAL A 7 -19.52 18.45 -7.80
C VAL A 7 -18.20 18.23 -7.05
N MET A 8 -17.81 19.15 -6.17
CA MET A 8 -16.58 19.00 -5.39
C MET A 8 -16.57 17.81 -4.40
N PRO A 9 -17.69 17.39 -3.76
CA PRO A 9 -17.71 16.21 -2.90
C PRO A 9 -17.65 14.86 -3.64
N LEU A 10 -18.21 14.79 -4.86
CA LEU A 10 -18.34 13.54 -5.63
C LEU A 10 -17.03 13.09 -6.30
N VAL A 11 -16.17 14.03 -6.68
CA VAL A 11 -14.87 13.72 -7.32
C VAL A 11 -13.81 13.32 -6.26
N LEU A 12 -13.92 13.80 -5.02
CA LEU A 12 -12.98 13.43 -3.93
C LEU A 12 -13.25 12.02 -3.35
N ALA A 13 -14.51 11.56 -3.33
CA ALA A 13 -14.89 10.27 -2.73
C ALA A 13 -14.31 9.04 -3.46
N GLN A 14 -13.86 9.19 -4.71
CA GLN A 14 -13.35 8.09 -5.54
C GLN A 14 -11.85 7.83 -5.36
N LYS A 15 -11.03 8.86 -5.07
CA LYS A 15 -9.57 8.68 -4.98
C LYS A 15 -9.14 7.76 -3.83
N GLN A 16 -9.78 7.88 -2.67
CA GLN A 16 -9.48 6.99 -1.53
C GLN A 16 -9.75 5.52 -1.84
N CYS A 17 -10.78 5.22 -2.64
CA CYS A 17 -11.12 3.86 -3.05
C CYS A 17 -10.10 3.29 -4.05
N LEU A 18 -9.25 4.13 -4.63
CA LEU A 18 -8.14 3.75 -5.48
C LEU A 18 -6.85 3.52 -4.70
N LEU A 19 -6.82 3.67 -3.37
CA LEU A 19 -5.60 3.41 -2.60
C LEU A 19 -5.53 1.93 -2.21
N GLY A 20 -4.32 1.40 -2.08
CA GLY A 20 -4.13 0.05 -1.54
C GLY A 20 -4.55 -0.05 -0.07
N ARG A 21 -4.71 -1.27 0.43
CA ARG A 21 -4.82 -1.51 1.87
C ARG A 21 -3.54 -1.03 2.56
N ASP A 22 -3.65 -0.21 3.59
CA ASP A 22 -2.52 0.19 4.42
C ASP A 22 -2.81 0.00 5.91
N SER A 23 -2.12 -0.97 6.50
CA SER A 23 -2.24 -1.33 7.91
C SER A 23 -1.71 -0.25 8.86
N GLY A 24 -0.93 0.71 8.35
CA GLY A 24 -0.25 1.72 9.14
C GLY A 24 0.81 1.11 10.06
N GLU A 25 1.04 1.79 11.19
CA GLU A 25 2.06 1.47 12.18
C GLU A 25 1.46 1.37 13.59
N PHE A 26 2.13 0.60 14.46
CA PHE A 26 1.79 0.54 15.88
C PHE A 26 2.22 1.83 16.58
N CYS A 27 1.35 2.37 17.41
CA CYS A 27 1.58 3.58 18.19
C CYS A 27 0.72 3.54 19.46
N ASP A 28 0.70 4.64 20.24
CA ASP A 28 -0.07 4.73 21.48
C ASP A 28 -1.60 4.73 21.26
N LYS A 29 -2.08 4.77 20.01
CA LYS A 29 -3.50 4.66 19.67
C LYS A 29 -3.89 3.20 19.43
N PRO A 30 -5.09 2.78 19.86
CA PRO A 30 -5.54 1.41 19.64
C PRO A 30 -5.67 1.09 18.15
N GLY A 31 -5.18 -0.08 17.76
CA GLY A 31 -5.50 -0.71 16.48
C GLY A 31 -6.87 -1.37 16.49
N GLY A 32 -7.29 -1.92 15.36
CA GLY A 32 -8.56 -2.64 15.27
C GLY A 32 -8.93 -3.06 13.85
N GLN A 33 -9.98 -3.87 13.75
CA GLN A 33 -10.54 -4.25 12.46
C GLN A 33 -11.12 -3.04 11.75
N ARG A 34 -10.77 -2.92 10.46
CA ARG A 34 -11.30 -1.94 9.51
C ARG A 34 -11.57 -2.64 8.17
N PHE A 35 -12.20 -1.92 7.26
CA PHE A 35 -12.48 -2.38 5.91
C PHE A 35 -11.78 -1.50 4.89
N PHE A 36 -11.27 -2.09 3.82
CA PHE A 36 -10.77 -1.37 2.65
C PHE A 36 -11.47 -1.90 1.40
N PHE A 37 -11.63 -1.06 0.39
CA PHE A 37 -12.15 -1.45 -0.91
C PHE A 37 -11.04 -2.07 -1.76
N ASP A 38 -11.18 -3.36 -2.08
CA ASP A 38 -10.29 -4.05 -3.02
C ASP A 38 -10.80 -3.78 -4.45
N LEU A 39 -10.04 -2.98 -5.20
CA LEU A 39 -10.37 -2.59 -6.58
C LEU A 39 -10.47 -3.76 -7.56
N ARG A 40 -9.74 -4.85 -7.32
CA ARG A 40 -9.72 -6.02 -8.21
C ARG A 40 -10.96 -6.86 -7.99
N THR A 41 -11.31 -7.12 -6.73
CA THR A 41 -12.51 -7.91 -6.41
C THR A 41 -13.80 -7.07 -6.40
N LYS A 42 -13.67 -5.74 -6.42
CA LYS A 42 -14.76 -4.76 -6.25
C LYS A 42 -15.56 -4.99 -4.97
N LYS A 43 -14.88 -5.42 -3.90
CA LYS A 43 -15.49 -5.73 -2.61
C LYS A 43 -14.75 -5.04 -1.48
N CYS A 44 -15.48 -4.67 -0.44
CA CYS A 44 -14.91 -4.24 0.82
C CYS A 44 -14.49 -5.46 1.65
N GLN A 45 -13.23 -5.48 2.07
CA GLN A 45 -12.63 -6.62 2.76
C GLN A 45 -12.06 -6.17 4.12
N PRO A 46 -12.17 -7.00 5.16
CA PRO A 46 -11.63 -6.66 6.47
C PRO A 46 -10.09 -6.73 6.46
N PHE A 47 -9.48 -5.89 7.27
CA PHE A 47 -8.05 -5.91 7.62
C PHE A 47 -7.83 -5.34 9.03
N TYR A 48 -6.64 -5.54 9.59
CA TYR A 48 -6.27 -4.99 10.89
C TYR A 48 -5.44 -3.71 10.72
N TYR A 49 -5.97 -2.58 11.18
CA TYR A 49 -5.25 -1.31 11.25
C TYR A 49 -4.50 -1.20 12.58
N LYS A 50 -3.25 -0.74 12.56
CA LYS A 50 -2.35 -0.79 13.72
C LYS A 50 -2.45 0.42 14.67
N GLY A 51 -3.20 1.45 14.30
CA GLY A 51 -3.53 2.60 15.17
C GLY A 51 -3.09 3.95 14.63
N CYS A 52 -1.94 4.03 13.95
CA CYS A 52 -1.44 5.27 13.35
C CYS A 52 -1.07 5.12 11.86
N GLY A 53 -1.06 6.26 11.16
CA GLY A 53 -0.72 6.32 9.73
C GLY A 53 -1.80 5.68 8.86
N GLY A 54 -1.35 4.87 7.90
CA GLY A 54 -2.24 4.29 6.91
C GLY A 54 -2.73 5.31 5.89
N ASN A 55 -3.78 4.95 5.16
CA ASN A 55 -4.41 5.82 4.17
C ASN A 55 -5.95 5.86 4.34
N GLN A 56 -6.62 6.57 3.43
CA GLN A 56 -8.05 6.85 3.48
C GLN A 56 -8.94 5.70 2.99
N ASN A 57 -8.38 4.64 2.38
CA ASN A 57 -9.11 3.41 2.07
C ASN A 57 -9.32 2.56 3.33
N ARG A 58 -9.97 3.16 4.34
CA ARG A 58 -10.12 2.60 5.67
C ARG A 58 -11.45 3.05 6.26
N PHE A 59 -12.37 2.10 6.36
CA PHE A 59 -13.74 2.31 6.82
C PHE A 59 -14.01 1.47 8.07
N ASP A 60 -14.89 1.95 8.94
CA ASP A 60 -15.26 1.20 10.15
C ASP A 60 -16.15 -0.01 9.85
N THR A 61 -16.97 0.06 8.81
CA THR A 61 -17.90 -1.00 8.41
C THR A 61 -17.80 -1.31 6.92
N SER A 62 -18.11 -2.56 6.55
CA SER A 62 -18.21 -2.99 5.16
C SER A 62 -19.26 -2.19 4.39
N ASP A 63 -20.40 -1.89 5.02
CA ASP A 63 -21.50 -1.19 4.35
C ASP A 63 -21.14 0.25 4.00
N ASN A 64 -20.49 0.97 4.91
CA ASN A 64 -20.00 2.33 4.62
C ASN A 64 -18.96 2.32 3.50
N CYS A 65 -18.04 1.35 3.54
CA CYS A 65 -17.06 1.16 2.48
C CYS A 65 -17.73 0.91 1.12
N MET A 66 -18.72 0.01 1.06
CA MET A 66 -19.43 -0.31 -0.19
C MET A 66 -20.24 0.88 -0.69
N ALA A 67 -20.94 1.60 0.19
CA ALA A 67 -21.71 2.78 -0.16
C ALA A 67 -20.85 3.87 -0.82
N ILE A 68 -19.60 4.02 -0.36
CA ILE A 68 -18.68 5.02 -0.89
C ILE A 68 -17.97 4.52 -2.15
N CYS A 69 -17.53 3.26 -2.18
CA CYS A 69 -16.57 2.78 -3.17
C CYS A 69 -17.13 1.90 -4.29
N SER A 70 -18.38 1.40 -4.20
CA SER A 70 -18.92 0.40 -5.14
C SER A 70 -18.89 0.83 -6.61
N ASN A 71 -18.99 2.13 -6.88
CA ASN A 71 -19.00 2.70 -8.23
C ASN A 71 -17.60 3.09 -8.74
N THR A 72 -16.53 2.71 -8.03
CA THR A 72 -15.16 3.05 -8.41
C THR A 72 -14.73 2.26 -9.66
N LYS A 73 -14.64 2.98 -10.78
CA LYS A 73 -14.05 2.45 -12.02
C LYS A 73 -12.53 2.42 -11.85
N GLY A 74 -11.95 1.23 -11.91
CA GLY A 74 -10.50 1.00 -11.83
C GLY A 74 -10.18 -0.14 -12.76
N SER A 75 -9.19 0.06 -13.64
CA SER A 75 -8.76 -0.90 -14.65
C SER A 75 -8.14 -2.13 -13.99
N THR A 76 -8.34 -3.32 -14.51
CA THR A 76 -7.54 -4.50 -14.16
C THR A 76 -6.26 -4.46 -14.99
N ALA A 77 -5.38 -3.49 -14.75
CA ALA A 77 -4.07 -3.50 -15.40
C ALA A 77 -3.16 -4.47 -14.66
N THR A 78 -2.45 -5.26 -15.46
CA THR A 78 -1.41 -6.20 -15.04
C THR A 78 -0.41 -5.46 -14.17
N ALA A 79 -0.09 -6.01 -12.99
CA ALA A 79 0.89 -5.45 -12.06
C ALA A 79 2.21 -5.18 -12.80
N ILE A 80 2.45 -3.92 -13.17
CA ILE A 80 3.78 -3.48 -13.54
C ILE A 80 4.52 -3.42 -12.21
N GLU A 81 5.51 -4.30 -12.03
CA GLU A 81 6.43 -4.20 -10.90
C GLU A 81 7.26 -2.92 -11.06
N ALA A 82 6.67 -1.78 -10.72
CA ALA A 82 7.36 -0.52 -10.63
C ALA A 82 8.26 -0.58 -9.39
N VAL A 83 9.54 -0.83 -9.63
CA VAL A 83 10.59 -0.96 -8.62
C VAL A 83 11.46 0.28 -8.67
N CYS A 84 11.72 0.87 -7.51
CA CYS A 84 12.59 2.03 -7.33
C CYS A 84 14.06 1.65 -7.48
N LYS A 85 14.96 2.64 -7.60
CA LYS A 85 16.41 2.37 -7.66
C LYS A 85 16.93 1.61 -6.43
N SER A 86 16.27 1.76 -5.28
CA SER A 86 16.57 1.03 -4.04
C SER A 86 16.21 -0.45 -4.06
N GLY A 87 15.50 -0.94 -5.08
CA GLY A 87 14.95 -2.30 -5.14
C GLY A 87 13.62 -2.46 -4.40
N ALA A 88 13.12 -1.40 -3.74
CA ALA A 88 11.81 -1.39 -3.11
C ALA A 88 10.69 -1.16 -4.14
N TYR A 89 9.49 -1.68 -3.88
CA TYR A 89 8.32 -1.35 -4.70
C TYR A 89 7.92 0.12 -4.54
N ALA A 90 7.58 0.75 -5.66
CA ALA A 90 6.96 2.08 -5.65
C ALA A 90 5.56 2.03 -5.03
N ALA A 91 5.08 3.19 -4.55
CA ALA A 91 3.75 3.30 -3.97
C ALA A 91 2.68 2.81 -4.97
N GLY A 92 1.85 1.88 -4.53
CA GLY A 92 0.77 1.32 -5.35
C GLY A 92 1.17 0.19 -6.29
N ALA A 93 2.47 -0.09 -6.51
CA ALA A 93 2.94 -1.07 -7.50
C ALA A 93 2.37 -2.49 -7.30
N THR A 94 2.04 -2.86 -6.06
CA THR A 94 1.53 -4.20 -5.71
C THR A 94 0.03 -4.24 -5.38
N THR A 95 -0.62 -3.08 -5.33
CA THR A 95 -2.02 -2.92 -4.92
C THR A 95 -2.90 -2.34 -6.01
N LEU A 96 -2.31 -1.55 -6.92
CA LEU A 96 -3.02 -0.76 -7.91
C LEU A 96 -2.72 -1.26 -9.32
N PRO A 97 -3.59 -0.91 -10.29
CA PRO A 97 -3.36 -1.20 -11.70
C PRO A 97 -2.11 -0.50 -12.24
N GLU A 98 -1.87 0.72 -11.75
CA GLU A 98 -0.70 1.54 -12.06
C GLU A 98 -0.17 2.13 -10.75
N PRO A 99 1.17 2.30 -10.61
CA PRO A 99 1.75 2.95 -9.44
C PRO A 99 1.25 4.40 -9.31
N LEU A 100 1.32 4.94 -8.08
CA LEU A 100 0.93 6.34 -7.84
C LEU A 100 1.86 7.29 -8.61
N SER A 101 1.24 8.31 -9.22
CA SER A 101 1.94 9.42 -9.85
C SER A 101 2.63 10.31 -8.81
N CYS A 102 3.75 10.91 -9.21
CA CYS A 102 4.51 11.86 -8.40
C CYS A 102 3.80 13.20 -8.12
N GLU A 103 2.63 13.45 -8.69
CA GLU A 103 1.85 14.67 -8.38
C GLU A 103 1.62 14.84 -6.88
N GLU A 104 1.39 13.74 -6.15
CA GLU A 104 1.23 13.76 -4.70
C GLU A 104 1.67 12.41 -4.09
N CYS A 105 2.95 12.31 -3.73
CA CYS A 105 3.44 11.10 -3.07
C CYS A 105 2.93 10.98 -1.63
N PRO A 106 2.59 9.76 -1.18
CA PRO A 106 2.16 9.53 0.19
C PRO A 106 3.28 9.82 1.19
N LYS A 107 2.92 10.09 2.45
CA LYS A 107 3.89 10.33 3.51
C LYS A 107 4.88 9.17 3.61
N GLY A 108 6.18 9.48 3.67
CA GLY A 108 7.25 8.49 3.71
C GLY A 108 7.72 8.03 2.33
N TYR A 109 7.22 8.66 1.26
CA TYR A 109 7.67 8.47 -0.11
C TYR A 109 8.09 9.81 -0.72
N GLU A 110 9.07 9.76 -1.61
CA GLU A 110 9.57 10.89 -2.40
C GLU A 110 9.54 10.52 -3.89
N CYS A 111 9.41 11.53 -4.76
CA CYS A 111 9.42 11.27 -6.19
C CYS A 111 10.83 10.95 -6.68
N GLU A 112 11.00 9.80 -7.32
CA GLU A 112 12.21 9.39 -8.02
C GLU A 112 11.81 8.77 -9.37
N ASP A 113 12.34 9.31 -10.47
CA ASP A 113 12.09 8.80 -11.84
C ASP A 113 10.59 8.61 -12.17
N ASN A 114 9.75 9.58 -11.78
CA ASN A 114 8.28 9.55 -11.91
C ASN A 114 7.57 8.46 -11.09
N LEU A 115 8.26 7.84 -10.13
CA LEU A 115 7.71 6.90 -9.17
C LEU A 115 7.75 7.49 -7.76
N CYS A 116 6.68 7.29 -6.99
CA CYS A 116 6.74 7.55 -5.55
C CYS A 116 7.52 6.42 -4.87
N CYS A 117 8.74 6.71 -4.45
CA CYS A 117 9.68 5.77 -3.88
C CYS A 117 9.84 5.97 -2.37
N PRO A 118 9.82 4.89 -1.57
CA PRO A 118 9.81 4.99 -0.12
C PRO A 118 11.18 5.45 0.41
N THR A 119 11.16 6.34 1.41
CA THR A 119 12.39 6.80 2.09
C THR A 119 12.93 5.72 3.02
N LYS A 120 14.24 5.78 3.32
CA LYS A 120 14.91 4.86 4.26
C LYS A 120 14.30 4.96 5.67
N GLU A 121 14.02 6.17 6.12
CA GLU A 121 13.44 6.47 7.43
C GLU A 121 12.05 5.86 7.58
N TYR A 122 11.27 5.79 6.51
CA TYR A 122 9.95 5.18 6.53
C TYR A 122 10.05 3.65 6.36
N LEU A 123 10.62 3.19 5.25
CA LEU A 123 10.63 1.79 4.85
C LEU A 123 11.24 0.88 5.92
N CYS A 124 12.44 1.21 6.41
CA CYS A 124 13.21 0.33 7.28
C CYS A 124 12.64 0.25 8.71
N ASN A 125 11.59 1.02 9.02
CA ASN A 125 10.86 0.93 10.28
C ASN A 125 9.55 0.14 10.15
N LEU A 126 9.14 -0.26 8.95
CA LEU A 126 7.96 -1.09 8.73
C LEU A 126 8.23 -2.55 9.12
N PRO A 127 7.26 -3.27 9.69
CA PRO A 127 7.33 -4.73 9.77
C PRO A 127 7.12 -5.34 8.37
N TYR A 128 7.48 -6.61 8.18
CA TYR A 128 7.08 -7.31 6.96
C TYR A 128 5.54 -7.41 6.85
N ASP A 129 5.05 -7.44 5.61
CA ASP A 129 3.65 -7.77 5.30
C ASP A 129 3.66 -8.75 4.12
N ALA A 130 3.28 -10.00 4.40
CA ALA A 130 3.19 -11.07 3.41
C ALA A 130 2.17 -10.77 2.30
N GLY A 131 1.31 -9.78 2.49
CA GLY A 131 0.30 -9.41 1.53
C GLY A 131 -0.85 -10.42 1.49
N ARG A 132 -1.38 -10.68 0.30
CA ARG A 132 -2.46 -11.64 0.07
C ARG A 132 -2.17 -12.52 -1.13
N PHE A 133 -2.88 -13.64 -1.23
CA PHE A 133 -2.85 -14.50 -2.40
C PHE A 133 -3.28 -13.70 -3.64
N GLY A 134 -2.42 -13.61 -4.66
CA GLY A 134 -2.83 -13.16 -5.99
C GLY A 134 -3.92 -14.08 -6.57
N ASP A 135 -4.87 -13.53 -7.32
CA ASP A 135 -5.74 -14.36 -8.18
C ASP A 135 -4.91 -15.00 -9.31
N GLN A 136 -3.71 -14.45 -9.57
CA GLN A 136 -2.61 -15.04 -10.33
C GLN A 136 -1.26 -14.68 -9.65
N GLY A 137 -0.28 -15.58 -9.77
CA GLY A 137 1.06 -15.45 -9.18
C GLY A 137 1.39 -16.58 -8.20
N SER A 138 2.67 -16.95 -8.14
CA SER A 138 3.20 -17.93 -7.16
C SER A 138 3.72 -17.19 -5.94
N HIS A 139 3.52 -17.77 -4.75
CA HIS A 139 4.23 -17.36 -3.55
C HIS A 139 5.73 -17.35 -3.81
N ARG A 140 6.40 -16.25 -3.48
CA ARG A 140 7.84 -16.11 -3.69
C ARG A 140 8.57 -15.67 -2.43
N PRO A 141 9.80 -16.17 -2.21
CA PRO A 141 10.66 -15.67 -1.15
C PRO A 141 11.04 -14.21 -1.44
N ARG A 142 10.96 -13.36 -0.42
CA ARG A 142 11.38 -11.95 -0.45
C ARG A 142 12.13 -11.63 0.85
N TYR A 143 12.80 -10.50 0.91
CA TYR A 143 13.56 -10.04 2.07
C TYR A 143 12.92 -8.81 2.69
N PHE A 144 12.96 -8.70 4.01
CA PHE A 144 12.59 -7.50 4.75
C PHE A 144 13.65 -7.20 5.81
N TYR A 145 13.83 -5.93 6.14
CA TYR A 145 14.70 -5.54 7.24
C TYR A 145 13.98 -5.70 8.57
N ALA A 146 14.53 -6.54 9.44
CA ALA A 146 14.03 -6.76 10.79
C ALA A 146 14.82 -5.91 11.79
N LYS A 147 14.26 -4.76 12.16
CA LYS A 147 14.91 -3.79 13.07
C LYS A 147 15.37 -4.40 14.40
N SER A 148 14.61 -5.34 14.96
CA SER A 148 14.97 -6.03 16.22
C SER A 148 16.23 -6.88 16.13
N TYR A 149 16.58 -7.36 14.93
CA TYR A 149 17.75 -8.19 14.68
C TYR A 149 18.85 -7.45 13.93
N HIS A 150 18.62 -6.18 13.57
CA HIS A 150 19.51 -5.38 12.74
C HIS A 150 19.97 -6.12 11.47
N ASN A 151 19.06 -6.88 10.86
CA ASN A 151 19.40 -7.74 9.72
C ASN A 151 18.24 -7.91 8.74
N CYS A 152 18.56 -8.25 7.49
CA CYS A 152 17.60 -8.61 6.47
C CYS A 152 17.22 -10.09 6.59
N MET A 153 15.93 -10.37 6.73
CA MET A 153 15.37 -11.71 6.93
C MET A 153 14.44 -12.09 5.77
N LEU A 154 14.34 -13.39 5.51
CA LEU A 154 13.47 -13.92 4.47
C LEU A 154 12.03 -14.03 4.97
N PHE A 155 11.06 -13.71 4.11
CA PHE A 155 9.65 -14.01 4.31
C PHE A 155 9.00 -14.47 3.01
N THR A 156 7.82 -15.08 3.11
CA THR A 156 7.04 -15.43 1.91
C THR A 156 6.11 -14.26 1.57
N TYR A 157 6.26 -13.72 0.37
CA TYR A 157 5.34 -12.73 -0.18
C TYR A 157 4.33 -13.40 -1.09
N TYR A 158 3.07 -13.05 -0.93
CA TYR A 158 1.96 -13.71 -1.61
C TYR A 158 1.60 -13.07 -2.96
N GLY A 159 2.34 -12.03 -3.37
CA GLY A 159 2.29 -11.49 -4.72
C GLY A 159 1.39 -10.26 -4.90
N ARG A 160 0.63 -9.86 -3.88
CA ARG A 160 -0.16 -8.63 -3.88
C ARG A 160 -0.25 -8.00 -2.50
N ASP A 161 -0.62 -6.73 -2.45
CA ASP A 161 -0.64 -5.95 -1.21
C ASP A 161 0.76 -5.92 -0.58
N GLY A 162 0.83 -6.00 0.75
CA GLY A 162 2.09 -5.88 1.47
C GLY A 162 2.45 -4.44 1.76
N ASN A 163 3.73 -4.20 2.01
CA ASN A 163 4.27 -2.86 2.20
C ASN A 163 5.66 -2.74 1.57
N ALA A 164 6.27 -1.56 1.70
CA ALA A 164 7.56 -1.23 1.08
C ALA A 164 8.76 -2.00 1.64
N ASN A 165 8.69 -2.55 2.86
CA ASN A 165 9.80 -3.33 3.45
C ASN A 165 9.78 -4.76 2.87
N ASN A 166 10.10 -4.83 1.59
CA ASN A 166 9.91 -6.00 0.75
C ASN A 166 10.86 -5.90 -0.45
N PHE A 167 11.92 -6.70 -0.46
CA PHE A 167 13.00 -6.69 -1.45
C PHE A 167 13.12 -8.06 -2.13
N GLU A 168 13.60 -8.09 -3.38
CA GLU A 168 13.81 -9.36 -4.10
C GLU A 168 15.02 -10.09 -3.52
N THR A 169 16.07 -9.33 -3.24
CA THR A 169 17.35 -9.86 -2.80
C THR A 169 17.77 -9.33 -1.43
N TYR A 170 18.58 -10.13 -0.73
CA TYR A 170 19.22 -9.71 0.52
C TYR A 170 20.08 -8.45 0.34
N ASN A 171 20.77 -8.33 -0.80
CA ASN A 171 21.69 -7.22 -1.07
C ASN A 171 20.97 -5.88 -1.25
N GLU A 172 19.80 -5.86 -1.90
CA GLU A 172 18.96 -4.65 -2.00
C GLU A 172 18.49 -4.21 -0.60
N CYS A 173 17.98 -5.16 0.19
CA CYS A 173 17.57 -4.90 1.58
C CYS A 173 18.73 -4.35 2.42
N LYS A 174 19.92 -4.97 2.32
CA LYS A 174 21.12 -4.54 3.02
C LYS A 174 21.54 -3.14 2.61
N ALA A 175 21.57 -2.86 1.30
CA ALA A 175 21.95 -1.55 0.78
C ALA A 175 21.01 -0.45 1.27
N MET A 176 19.70 -0.73 1.33
CA MET A 176 18.69 0.23 1.78
C MET A 176 18.71 0.44 3.30
N CYS A 177 18.76 -0.63 4.10
CA CYS A 177 18.47 -0.55 5.53
C CYS A 177 19.65 -0.82 6.48
N MET A 178 20.80 -1.30 5.98
CA MET A 178 21.98 -1.64 6.79
C MET A 178 23.20 -0.78 6.45
N SER A 179 23.03 0.23 5.60
CA SER A 179 24.03 1.25 5.26
C SER A 179 24.10 2.39 6.26
#